data_AF-A0A955NKR7-F1
#
_entry.id   AF-A0A955NKR7-F1
#
_cell.length_a   1.000
_cell.length_b   1.000
_cell.length_c   1.000
_cell.angle_alpha   90.00
_cell.angle_beta   90.00
_cell.angle_gamma   90.00
#
_symmetry.space_group_name_H-M   'P 1'
#
loop_
_entity.id
_entity.type
_entity.pdbx_description
1 polymer ?
#
loop_
_entity_poly.entity_id
_entity_poly.type
_entity_poly.pdbx_seq_one_letter_code
_entity_poly.pdbx_strand_id
1 'polypeptide(L)' 'MTDNAMEFSGVGRKYRGFQLGPIDLDVPKGKITALIGPNGSGKTTLINAAMNFDP' A
#
# COMPACT_ATOMS: atom_id res chain seq x y z
N MET A 1 -9.85 13.36 15.30
CA MET A 1 -10.03 12.20 14.41
C MET A 1 -9.71 12.66 13.00
N THR A 2 -8.78 11.99 12.33
CA THR A 2 -8.52 12.20 10.89
C THR A 2 -9.60 11.45 10.11
N ASP A 3 -10.30 12.15 9.20
CA ASP A 3 -11.29 11.54 8.30
C ASP A 3 -10.53 10.88 7.14
N ASN A 4 -10.28 9.57 7.26
CA ASN A 4 -9.57 8.78 6.28
C ASN A 4 -10.58 8.07 5.34
N ALA A 5 -10.27 8.04 4.04
CA ALA A 5 -11.03 7.27 3.06
C ALA A 5 -10.68 5.78 3.09
N MET A 6 -9.42 5.46 3.41
CA MET A 6 -8.93 4.09 3.60
C MET A 6 -7.83 4.07 4.66
N GLU A 7 -7.78 2.98 5.42
CA GLU A 7 -6.72 2.71 6.40
C GLU A 7 -6.28 1.26 6.21
N PHE A 8 -4.97 1.05 6.17
CA PHE A 8 -4.36 -0.27 6.06
C PHE A 8 -3.32 -0.44 7.16
N SER A 9 -3.31 -1.59 7.79
CA SER A 9 -2.33 -1.92 8.83
C SER A 9 -1.63 -3.24 8.51
N GLY A 10 -0.30 -3.23 8.61
CA GLY A 10 0.52 -4.42 8.44
C GLY A 10 0.48 -5.03 7.03
N VAL A 11 0.23 -4.23 5.99
CA VAL A 11 0.20 -4.73 4.61
C VAL A 11 1.57 -5.27 4.24
N GLY A 12 1.62 -6.55 3.88
CA GLY A 12 2.84 -7.21 3.47
C GLY A 12 2.59 -8.34 2.49
N ARG A 13 3.58 -8.60 1.65
CA ARG A 13 3.60 -9.72 0.69
C ARG A 13 5.02 -10.23 0.49
N LYS A 14 5.15 -11.53 0.28
CA LYS A 14 6.43 -12.17 -0.01
C LYS A 14 6.34 -12.94 -1.31
N TYR A 15 7.21 -12.58 -2.24
CA TYR A 15 7.38 -13.27 -3.51
C TYR A 15 8.83 -13.79 -3.57
N ARG A 16 9.14 -14.59 -4.59
CA ARG A 16 10.51 -15.09 -4.78
C ARG A 16 11.47 -13.92 -5.04
N GLY A 17 12.38 -13.66 -4.11
CA GLY A 17 13.39 -12.60 -4.24
C GLY A 17 12.90 -11.18 -3.97
N PHE A 18 11.66 -11.01 -3.49
CA PHE A 18 11.09 -9.70 -3.17
C PHE A 18 10.15 -9.79 -1.95
N GLN A 19 10.24 -8.81 -1.07
CA GLN A 19 9.36 -8.68 0.09
C GLN A 19 8.86 -7.24 0.18
N LEU A 20 7.54 -7.11 0.33
CA LEU A 20 6.86 -5.87 0.64
C LEU A 20 6.44 -5.89 2.11
N GLY A 21 6.67 -4.79 2.83
CA GLY A 21 6.09 -4.55 4.14
C GLY A 21 6.83 -5.16 5.34
N PRO A 22 6.27 -5.00 6.55
CA PRO A 22 4.94 -4.45 6.84
C PRO A 22 4.82 -2.95 6.55
N ILE A 23 3.67 -2.52 6.01
CA ILE A 23 3.34 -1.11 5.72
C ILE A 23 1.99 -0.77 6.35
N ASP A 24 1.99 0.33 7.10
CA ASP A 24 0.79 1.03 7.54
C ASP A 24 0.55 2.23 6.63
N LEU A 25 -0.67 2.41 6.16
CA LEU A 25 -1.02 3.47 5.21
C LEU A 25 -2.40 4.03 5.51
N ASP A 26 -2.45 5.34 5.74
CA ASP A 26 -3.68 6.11 5.80
C ASP A 26 -3.84 6.92 4.52
N VAL A 27 -5.03 6.84 3.93
CA VAL A 27 -5.40 7.65 2.76
C VAL A 27 -6.43 8.68 3.22
N PRO A 28 -6.06 9.96 3.36
CA PRO A 28 -6.98 10.99 3.82
C PRO A 28 -8.13 11.21 2.83
N LYS A 29 -9.34 11.40 3.36
CA LYS A 29 -10.50 11.69 2.53
C LYS A 29 -10.40 13.09 1.90
N GLY A 30 -10.87 13.21 0.66
CA GLY A 30 -10.89 14.48 -0.07
C GLY A 30 -9.51 14.97 -0.54
N LYS A 31 -8.47 14.13 -0.49
CA LYS A 31 -7.14 14.45 -0.97
C LYS A 31 -6.68 13.49 -2.06
N ILE A 32 -5.84 14.00 -2.97
CA ILE A 32 -5.09 13.17 -3.91
C ILE A 32 -3.84 12.69 -3.19
N THR A 33 -3.66 11.37 -3.11
CA THR A 33 -2.48 10.74 -2.50
C THR A 33 -1.65 10.08 -3.59
N ALA A 34 -0.36 10.39 -3.67
CA ALA A 34 0.56 9.82 -4.65
C ALA A 34 1.54 8.85 -3.99
N LEU A 35 1.65 7.64 -4.55
CA LEU A 35 2.67 6.66 -4.16
C LEU A 35 3.87 6.76 -5.11
N ILE A 36 5.00 7.23 -4.60
CA ILE A 36 6.21 7.50 -5.38
C ILE A 36 7.38 6.61 -4.99
N GLY A 37 8.27 6.34 -5.95
CA GLY A 37 9.48 5.54 -5.71
C GLY A 37 10.04 4.91 -6.99
N PRO A 38 11.27 4.38 -6.97
CA PRO A 38 11.93 3.77 -8.13
C PRO A 38 11.15 2.60 -8.74
N ASN A 39 11.48 2.21 -9.97
CA ASN A 39 10.95 0.98 -10.55
C ASN A 39 11.37 -0.24 -9.71
N GLY A 40 10.47 -1.19 -9.51
CA GLY A 40 10.71 -2.37 -8.66
C GLY A 40 10.58 -2.14 -7.14
N SER A 41 10.29 -0.92 -6.68
CA SER A 41 10.11 -0.62 -5.23
C SER A 41 8.84 -1.24 -4.59
N GLY A 42 7.99 -1.91 -5.37
CA GLY A 42 6.77 -2.55 -4.85
C GLY A 42 5.51 -1.70 -4.87
N LYS A 43 5.48 -0.55 -5.56
CA LYS A 43 4.29 0.32 -5.64
C LYS A 43 3.03 -0.40 -6.12
N THR A 44 3.10 -1.08 -7.27
CA THR A 44 1.99 -1.87 -7.81
C THR A 44 1.61 -3.01 -6.87
N THR A 45 2.61 -3.65 -6.25
CA THR A 45 2.37 -4.71 -5.26
C THR A 45 1.63 -4.18 -4.03
N LEU A 46 1.99 -3.00 -3.52
CA LEU A 46 1.31 -2.38 -2.38
C LEU A 46 -0.14 -2.05 -2.71
N ILE A 47 -0.38 -1.45 -3.88
CA ILE A 47 -1.70 -1.12 -4.39
C ILE A 47 -2.58 -2.39 -4.49
N ASN A 48 -2.06 -3.47 -5.08
CA ASN A 48 -2.80 -4.73 -5.21
C ASN A 48 -3.07 -5.40 -3.86
N ALA A 49 -2.07 -5.43 -2.97
CA ALA A 49 -2.21 -6.05 -1.65
C ALA A 49 -3.20 -5.27 -0.76
N ALA A 50 -3.15 -3.94 -0.80
CA ALA A 50 -4.06 -3.08 -0.04
C ALA A 50 -5.52 -3.22 -0.54
N MET A 51 -5.74 -3.34 -1.85
CA MET A 51 -7.08 -3.48 -2.44
C MET A 51 -7.60 -4.92 -2.52
N ASN A 52 -6.89 -5.90 -1.94
CA ASN A 52 -7.23 -7.32 -2.04
C ASN A 52 -7.38 -7.85 -3.49
N PHE A 53 -6.59 -7.32 -4.43
CA PHE A 53 -6.53 -7.85 -5.81
C PHE A 53 -5.59 -9.06 -5.97
N ASP A 54 -4.78 -9.36 -4.96
CA ASP A 54 -3.88 -10.52 -4.91
C ASP A 54 -3.99 -11.19 -3.52
N PRO A 55 -4.94 -12.13 -3.34
CA PRO A 55 -5.22 -12.76 -2.05
C PRO A 55 -4.07 -13.64 -1.54
#